data_AF-D1QNK3-F1
#
_entry.id   AF-D1QNK3-F1
#
_cell.length_a   1.000
_cell.length_b   1.000
_cell.length_c   1.000
_cell.angle_alpha   90.00
_cell.angle_beta   90.00
_cell.angle_gamma   90.00
#
_symmetry.space_group_name_H-M   'P 1'
#
loop_
_entity.id
_entity.type
_entity.pdbx_description
1 polymer ?
#
loop_
_entity_poly.entity_id
_entity_poly.type
_entity_poly.pdbx_seq_one_letter_code
_entity_poly.pdbx_strand_id
1 'polypeptide(L)' 'MRFKRILLKLSGESLMGEQGHGIDPERLSDYAQQIKEAHEMGVQIGIVIGGGNIFRGLSGSQKG' A
#
# COMPACT_ATOMS: atom_id res chain seq x y z
N MET A 1 -6.26 -18.48 14.25
CA MET A 1 -6.47 -17.15 13.63
C MET A 1 -7.95 -16.91 13.39
N ARG A 2 -8.45 -15.69 13.63
CA ARG A 2 -9.88 -15.36 13.52
C ARG A 2 -10.39 -15.25 12.07
N PHE A 3 -9.52 -14.94 11.11
CA PHE A 3 -9.88 -14.79 9.70
C PHE A 3 -9.04 -15.72 8.83
N LYS A 4 -9.70 -16.43 7.90
CA LYS A 4 -9.06 -17.30 6.89
C LYS A 4 -8.61 -16.52 5.66
N ARG A 5 -9.32 -15.45 5.32
CA ARG A 5 -9.08 -14.59 4.16
C ARG A 5 -9.37 -13.14 4.50
N ILE A 6 -8.53 -12.23 4.05
CA ILE A 6 -8.69 -10.78 4.22
C ILE A 6 -8.47 -10.05 2.89
N LEU A 7 -9.05 -8.85 2.80
CA LEU A 7 -8.71 -7.84 1.79
C LEU A 7 -7.98 -6.70 2.51
N LEU A 8 -6.68 -6.59 2.29
CA LEU A 8 -5.83 -5.56 2.86
C LEU A 8 -5.84 -4.32 1.96
N LYS A 9 -6.47 -3.25 2.42
CA LYS A 9 -6.43 -1.95 1.74
C LYS A 9 -5.29 -1.11 2.30
N LEU A 10 -4.37 -0.70 1.44
CA LEU A 10 -3.31 0.27 1.73
C LEU A 10 -3.60 1.59 1.01
N SER A 11 -3.22 2.70 1.64
CA SER A 11 -3.16 4.00 0.98
C SER A 11 -1.88 4.06 0.16
N GLY A 12 -1.90 4.71 -1.00
CA GLY A 12 -0.66 4.96 -1.75
C GLY A 12 0.27 5.86 -0.95
N GLU A 13 -0.32 6.81 -0.25
CA GLU A 13 0.38 7.77 0.61
C GLU A 13 1.14 7.09 1.75
N SER A 14 0.71 5.92 2.24
CA SER A 14 1.49 5.22 3.26
C SER A 14 2.78 4.60 2.73
N LEU A 15 2.92 4.45 1.40
CA LEU A 15 4.13 3.95 0.75
C LEU A 15 5.17 5.03 0.46
N MET A 16 4.85 6.31 0.65
CA MET A 16 5.77 7.40 0.31
C MET A 16 6.82 7.66 1.41
N GLY A 17 6.63 7.12 2.61
CA GLY A 17 7.51 7.38 3.75
C GLY A 17 7.58 8.87 4.08
N GLU A 18 8.78 9.39 4.29
CA GLU A 18 9.04 10.83 4.45
C GLU A 18 9.13 11.56 3.09
N GLN A 19 9.16 10.81 1.98
CA GLN A 19 9.23 11.35 0.63
C GLN A 19 7.82 11.76 0.23
N GLY A 20 7.50 13.05 0.14
CA GLY A 20 6.14 13.54 -0.15
C GLY A 20 5.50 13.09 -1.49
N HIS A 21 6.18 12.24 -2.27
CA HIS A 21 5.76 11.67 -3.54
C HIS A 21 6.56 10.39 -3.84
N GLY A 22 6.00 9.46 -4.64
CA GLY A 22 6.72 8.24 -5.05
C GLY A 22 6.50 7.05 -4.11
N ILE A 23 7.45 6.12 -4.12
CA ILE A 23 7.45 4.90 -3.30
C ILE A 23 8.79 4.85 -2.56
N ASP A 24 8.73 4.85 -1.24
CA ASP A 24 9.85 4.63 -0.35
C ASP A 24 10.18 3.13 -0.27
N PRO A 25 11.39 2.69 -0.68
CA PRO A 25 11.79 1.30 -0.64
C PRO A 25 11.80 0.68 0.75
N GLU A 26 12.12 1.44 1.80
CA GLU A 26 12.14 0.94 3.18
C GLU A 26 10.72 0.64 3.65
N ARG A 27 9.80 1.59 3.45
CA ARG A 27 8.37 1.38 3.74
C ARG A 27 7.79 0.21 2.98
N LEU A 28 8.13 0.07 1.70
CA LEU A 28 7.69 -1.05 0.88
C LEU A 28 8.19 -2.39 1.45
N SER A 29 9.46 -2.44 1.86
CA SER A 29 10.07 -3.62 2.49
C SER A 29 9.38 -3.99 3.80
N ASP A 30 9.10 -3.01 4.65
CA ASP A 30 8.41 -3.22 5.93
C ASP A 30 7.01 -3.81 5.75
N TYR A 31 6.24 -3.30 4.79
CA TYR A 31 4.92 -3.85 4.47
C TYR A 31 5.03 -5.26 3.90
N ALA A 32 5.97 -5.50 3.00
CA ALA A 32 6.18 -6.83 2.41
C ALA A 32 6.50 -7.87 3.48
N GLN A 33 7.34 -7.53 4.46
CA GLN A 33 7.70 -8.40 5.57
C GLN A 33 6.47 -8.74 6.44
N GLN A 34 5.66 -7.75 6.82
CA GLN A 34 4.43 -7.97 7.60
C GLN A 34 3.39 -8.81 6.85
N ILE A 35 3.23 -8.59 5.54
CA ILE A 35 2.32 -9.37 4.70
C ILE A 35 2.80 -10.82 4.58
N LYS A 36 4.12 -11.02 4.44
CA LYS A 36 4.73 -12.36 4.42
C LYS A 36 4.45 -13.10 5.73
N GLU A 37 4.65 -12.48 6.88
CA GLU A 37 4.37 -13.09 8.18
C GLU A 37 2.90 -13.51 8.30
N ALA A 38 1.97 -12.64 7.89
CA ALA A 38 0.54 -12.97 7.88
C ALA A 38 0.22 -14.12 6.92
N HIS A 39 0.89 -14.19 5.77
CA HIS A 39 0.73 -15.28 4.81
C HIS A 39 1.26 -16.61 5.35
N GLU A 40 2.43 -16.61 6.01
CA GLU A 40 3.03 -17.79 6.63
C GLU A 40 2.16 -18.37 7.76
N MET A 41 1.37 -17.52 8.42
CA MET A 41 0.35 -17.95 9.38
C MET A 41 -0.89 -18.60 8.74
N GLY A 42 -0.93 -18.73 7.41
CA GLY A 42 -1.98 -19.41 6.65
C GLY A 42 -3.13 -18.50 6.21
N VAL A 43 -2.99 -17.18 6.33
CA VAL A 43 -4.01 -16.22 5.88
C VAL A 43 -3.93 -16.05 4.36
N GLN A 44 -5.09 -16.09 3.71
CA GLN A 44 -5.22 -15.70 2.30
C GLN A 44 -5.42 -14.18 2.20
N ILE A 45 -4.54 -13.49 1.49
CA ILE A 45 -4.51 -12.02 1.47
C ILE A 45 -4.73 -11.53 0.05
N GLY A 46 -5.79 -10.76 -0.18
CA GLY A 46 -5.90 -9.87 -1.33
C GLY A 46 -5.42 -8.47 -0.94
N ILE A 47 -4.75 -7.74 -1.84
CA ILE A 47 -4.20 -6.41 -1.55
C ILE A 47 -4.79 -5.39 -2.52
N VAL A 48 -5.24 -4.25 -2.01
CA VAL A 48 -5.68 -3.09 -2.79
C VAL A 48 -4.85 -1.89 -2.35
N ILE A 49 -4.18 -1.22 -3.29
CA ILE A 49 -3.33 -0.06 -3.01
C ILE A 49 -3.87 1.14 -3.78
N GLY A 50 -4.06 2.27 -3.09
CA GLY A 50 -4.39 3.54 -3.73
C GLY A 50 -3.19 4.10 -4.51
N GLY A 51 -3.41 4.80 -5.62
CA GLY A 51 -2.33 5.37 -6.44
C GLY A 51 -1.98 6.84 -6.16
N GLY A 52 -2.53 7.44 -5.10
CA GLY A 52 -2.46 8.89 -4.83
C GLY A 52 -1.04 9.43 -4.54
N ASN A 53 -0.10 8.54 -4.23
CA ASN A 53 1.33 8.83 -4.12
C ASN A 53 2.05 8.90 -5.47
N ILE A 54 1.48 8.40 -6.57
CA ILE A 54 2.05 8.45 -7.93
C ILE A 54 1.27 9.43 -8.81
N PHE A 55 -0.06 9.45 -8.69
CA PHE A 55 -0.89 10.33 -9.48
C PHE A 55 -2.09 10.81 -8.67
N ARG A 56 -2.22 12.13 -8.50
CA ARG A 56 -3.33 12.75 -7.79
C ARG A 56 -4.18 13.50 -8.82
N GLY A 57 -5.36 12.95 -9.14
CA GLY A 57 -6.19 13.42 -10.26
C GLY A 57 -6.58 14.90 -10.23
N LEU A 58 -6.60 15.52 -9.05
CA LEU A 58 -6.89 16.96 -8.90
C LEU A 58 -5.76 17.87 -9.41
N SER A 59 -4.52 17.37 -9.50
CA SER A 59 -3.38 18.12 -10.05
C SER A 59 -3.40 18.19 -11.59
N GLY A 60 -4.16 17.31 -12.26
CA GLY A 60 -4.34 17.32 -13.72
C GLY A 60 -5.43 18.26 -14.22
N SER A 61 -6.37 18.68 -13.34
CA SER A 61 -7.52 19.49 -13.73
C SER A 61 -7.27 21.00 -13.75
N GLN A 62 -6.08 21.47 -13.33
CA GLN A 62 -5.72 22.91 -13.37
C GLN A 62 -4.91 23.31 -14.61
N LYS A 63 -4.67 22.39 -15.55
CA LYS A 63 -3.99 22.66 -16.83
C LYS A 63 -4.95 22.55 -18.04
N GLY A 64 -6.21 22.95 -17.85
CA GLY A 64 -7.21 23.06 -18.91
C GLY A 64 -7.60 24.51 -19.14
#